data_AF-A0A177LLW9-F1
#
_entry.id   AF-A0A177LLW9-F1
#
_cell.length_a   1.000
_cell.length_b   1.000
_cell.length_c   1.000
_cell.angle_alpha   90.00
_cell.angle_beta   90.00
_cell.angle_gamma   90.00
#
_symmetry.space_group_name_H-M   'P 1'
#
loop_
_entity.id
_entity.type
_entity.pdbx_description
1 polymer ?
#
loop_
_entity_poly.entity_id
_entity_poly.type
_entity_poly.pdbx_seq_one_letter_code
_entity_poly.pdbx_strand_id
1 'polypeptide(L)'
;MKKNTVTFLLLLIQIFTFGQEKLLKDLDNDGIEDIIYMDSIKSTIVCKLSTQKFKAIFSKPIETLNTMSGVVLTKNGFEFFNDWMRAGNKNQFR
;
A
#
# COMPACT_ATOMS: atom_id res chain seq x y z
N MET A 1 -33.72 1.71 -19.03
CA MET A 1 -32.68 0.64 -19.07
C MET A 1 -31.28 1.20 -19.27
N LYS A 2 -31.00 2.05 -20.29
CA LYS A 2 -29.65 2.60 -20.53
C LYS A 2 -29.06 3.42 -19.36
N LYS A 3 -29.87 4.16 -18.61
CA LYS A 3 -29.41 4.94 -17.44
C LYS A 3 -28.97 4.03 -16.29
N ASN A 4 -29.76 2.98 -15.99
CA ASN A 4 -29.46 2.03 -14.92
C ASN A 4 -28.18 1.21 -15.20
N THR A 5 -27.92 0.85 -16.45
CA THR A 5 -26.67 0.18 -16.83
C THR A 5 -25.45 1.08 -16.68
N VAL A 6 -25.55 2.38 -17.00
CA VAL A 6 -24.47 3.35 -16.77
C VAL A 6 -24.19 3.52 -15.28
N THR A 7 -25.24 3.64 -14.44
CA THR A 7 -25.07 3.74 -12.98
C THR A 7 -24.41 2.49 -12.39
N PHE A 8 -24.80 1.31 -12.85
CA PHE A 8 -24.21 0.05 -12.40
C PHE A 8 -22.73 -0.07 -12.80
N LEU A 9 -22.37 0.34 -14.02
CA LEU A 9 -20.99 0.40 -14.46
C LEU A 9 -20.16 1.38 -13.61
N LEU A 10 -20.73 2.54 -13.27
CA LEU A 10 -20.07 3.53 -12.43
C LEU A 10 -19.78 2.99 -11.02
N LEU A 11 -20.72 2.23 -10.45
CA LEU A 11 -20.56 1.57 -9.15
C LEU A 11 -19.45 0.52 -9.16
N LEU A 12 -19.34 -0.28 -10.24
CA LEU A 12 -18.27 -1.28 -10.37
C LEU A 12 -16.87 -0.67 -10.40
N ILE A 13 -16.69 0.48 -11.05
CA ILE A 13 -15.39 1.15 -11.16
C ILE A 13 -14.88 1.62 -9.79
N GLN A 14 -15.78 2.05 -8.89
CA GLN A 14 -15.43 2.54 -7.55
C GLN A 14 -14.77 1.43 -6.70
N ILE A 15 -15.17 0.17 -6.87
CA ILE A 15 -14.66 -0.96 -6.09
C ILE A 15 -13.17 -1.19 -6.36
N PHE A 16 -12.74 -0.99 -7.61
CA PHE A 16 -11.33 -1.16 -8.00
C PHE A 16 -10.42 -0.03 -7.50
N THR A 17 -10.95 1.19 -7.29
CA THR A 17 -10.15 2.34 -6.87
C THR A 17 -9.95 2.42 -5.35
N PHE A 18 -10.93 1.96 -4.57
CA PHE A 18 -10.92 2.06 -3.10
C PHE A 18 -10.49 0.79 -2.37
N GLY A 19 -10.21 -0.32 -3.08
CA GLY A 19 -9.85 -1.60 -2.46
C GLY A 19 -8.40 -1.71 -1.95
N GLN A 20 -7.53 -0.72 -2.21
CA GLN A 20 -6.15 -0.72 -1.74
C GLN A 20 -5.96 0.30 -0.62
N GLU A 21 -5.67 -0.16 0.59
CA GLU A 21 -5.21 0.71 1.66
C GLU A 21 -3.84 1.28 1.30
N LYS A 22 -3.81 2.61 1.13
CA LYS A 22 -2.59 3.39 0.91
C LYS A 22 -2.33 4.22 2.14
N LEU A 23 -1.10 4.19 2.61
CA LEU A 23 -0.64 5.04 3.69
C LEU A 23 -0.02 6.30 3.10
N LEU A 24 -0.22 7.43 3.79
CA LEU A 24 0.36 8.72 3.46
C LEU A 24 1.30 9.14 4.59
N LYS A 25 2.56 9.41 4.25
CA LYS A 25 3.60 9.81 5.20
C LYS A 25 4.76 10.44 4.46
N ASP A 26 5.28 11.56 4.96
CA ASP A 26 6.56 12.13 4.51
C ASP A 26 7.72 11.25 5.03
N LEU A 27 8.38 10.52 4.14
CA LEU A 27 9.51 9.62 4.44
C LEU A 27 10.86 10.33 4.22
N ASP A 28 10.96 11.17 3.19
CA ASP A 28 12.21 11.84 2.83
C ASP A 28 12.40 13.23 3.46
N ASN A 29 11.41 13.68 4.24
CA ASN A 29 11.38 14.92 5.02
C ASN A 29 11.43 16.19 4.16
N ASP A 30 10.81 16.17 2.98
CA ASP A 30 10.65 17.36 2.12
C ASP A 30 9.35 18.15 2.39
N GLY A 31 8.52 17.70 3.32
CA GLY A 31 7.26 18.32 3.71
C GLY A 31 6.07 17.92 2.82
N ILE A 32 6.25 17.01 1.87
CA ILE A 32 5.21 16.47 0.99
C ILE A 32 4.95 15.00 1.38
N GLU A 33 3.67 14.60 1.41
CA GLU A 33 3.34 13.22 1.76
C GLU A 33 3.69 12.23 0.64
N ASP A 34 4.36 11.14 1.01
CA ASP A 34 4.64 10.00 0.15
C ASP A 34 3.55 8.94 0.24
N ILE A 35 3.49 8.07 -0.77
CA ILE A 35 2.50 7.00 -0.84
C ILE A 35 3.19 5.66 -0.58
N ILE A 36 2.66 4.91 0.38
CA ILE A 36 3.13 3.57 0.73
C ILE A 36 1.97 2.58 0.63
N TYR A 37 2.17 1.43 -0.02
CA TYR A 37 1.16 0.38 -0.08
C TYR A 37 1.78 -0.99 -0.38
N MET A 38 0.99 -2.05 -0.19
CA MET A 38 1.35 -3.42 -0.58
C MET A 38 0.81 -3.75 -1.98
N ASP A 39 1.68 -4.22 -2.86
CA ASP A 39 1.29 -4.90 -4.11
C ASP A 39 1.23 -6.41 -3.83
N SER A 40 0.02 -6.93 -3.62
CA SER A 40 -0.21 -8.34 -3.31
C SER A 40 0.05 -9.28 -4.49
N ILE A 41 0.00 -8.79 -5.74
CA ILE A 41 0.27 -9.59 -6.93
C ILE A 41 1.77 -9.86 -7.04
N LYS A 42 2.58 -8.82 -6.82
CA LYS A 42 4.05 -8.94 -6.84
C LYS A 42 4.64 -9.33 -5.49
N SER A 43 3.82 -9.35 -4.45
CA SER A 43 4.23 -9.52 -3.05
C SER A 43 5.33 -8.52 -2.65
N THR A 44 5.16 -7.24 -2.96
CA THR A 44 6.15 -6.19 -2.70
C THR A 44 5.57 -5.02 -1.93
N ILE A 45 6.39 -4.38 -1.11
CA ILE A 45 6.12 -3.04 -0.60
C ILE A 45 6.44 -2.05 -1.71
N VAL A 46 5.52 -1.11 -1.95
CA VAL A 46 5.70 -0.05 -2.94
C VAL A 46 5.70 1.30 -2.24
N CYS A 47 6.75 2.08 -2.48
CA CYS A 47 6.85 3.47 -2.05
C CYS A 47 6.88 4.38 -3.29
N LYS A 48 6.23 5.55 -3.19
CA LYS A 48 6.30 6.62 -4.18
C LYS A 48 6.66 7.91 -3.48
N LEU A 49 7.93 8.29 -3.63
CA LEU A 49 8.49 9.45 -2.94
C LEU A 49 8.26 10.74 -3.74
N SER A 50 7.92 11.83 -3.07
CA SER A 50 7.79 13.19 -3.59
C SER A 50 9.08 13.63 -4.30
N THR A 51 10.24 13.43 -3.66
CA THR A 51 11.56 13.75 -4.24
C THR A 51 11.88 12.96 -5.51
N GLN A 52 11.22 11.82 -5.71
CA GLN A 52 11.35 10.97 -6.91
C GLN A 52 10.19 11.14 -7.89
N LYS A 53 9.45 12.25 -7.81
CA LYS A 53 8.29 12.55 -8.68
C LYS A 53 7.25 11.44 -8.63
N PHE A 54 7.07 10.81 -7.47
CA PHE A 54 6.16 9.69 -7.22
C PHE A 54 6.38 8.47 -8.13
N LYS A 55 7.59 8.28 -8.64
CA LYS A 55 7.97 7.04 -9.34
C LYS A 55 7.91 5.88 -8.34
N ALA A 56 7.31 4.76 -8.77
CA ALA A 56 7.19 3.57 -7.93
C ALA A 56 8.57 2.92 -7.68
N ILE A 57 8.91 2.75 -6.41
CA ILE A 57 10.06 2.01 -5.91
C ILE A 57 9.51 0.73 -5.28
N PHE A 58 10.09 -0.40 -5.65
CA PHE A 58 9.64 -1.71 -5.20
C PHE A 58 10.68 -2.33 -4.27
N SER A 59 10.21 -2.94 -3.18
CA SER A 59 11.05 -3.87 -2.42
C SER A 59 11.38 -5.10 -3.28
N LYS A 60 12.27 -5.96 -2.76
CA LYS A 60 12.31 -7.34 -3.22
C LYS A 60 10.96 -8.03 -2.93
N PRO A 61 10.58 -9.05 -3.72
CA PRO A 61 9.42 -9.88 -3.41
C PRO A 61 9.57 -10.50 -2.02
N ILE A 62 8.49 -10.45 -1.25
CA ILE A 62 8.35 -11.09 0.05
C ILE A 62 7.92 -12.53 -0.20
N GLU A 63 8.81 -13.48 0.09
CA GLU A 63 8.58 -14.91 -0.23
C GLU A 63 7.36 -15.50 0.46
N THR A 64 7.09 -15.09 1.71
CA THR A 64 5.96 -15.58 2.51
C THR A 64 5.06 -14.42 2.89
N LEU A 65 4.32 -13.89 1.92
CA LEU A 65 3.25 -12.94 2.17
C LEU A 65 1.97 -13.71 2.53
N ASN A 66 1.32 -13.35 3.63
CA ASN A 66 0.11 -13.97 4.09
C ASN A 66 -1.02 -12.94 4.24
N THR A 67 -2.25 -13.40 4.50
CA THR A 67 -3.43 -12.52 4.58
C THR A 67 -3.41 -11.56 5.77
N MET A 68 -2.62 -11.87 6.79
CA MET A 68 -2.37 -11.05 7.97
C MET A 68 -1.07 -10.24 7.85
N SER A 69 -0.50 -10.12 6.65
CA SER A 69 0.64 -9.23 6.40
C SER A 69 0.15 -7.87 5.89
N GLY A 70 0.90 -6.81 6.19
CA GLY A 70 0.55 -5.48 5.71
C GLY A 70 1.59 -4.43 6.06
N VAL A 71 1.22 -3.18 5.78
CA VAL A 71 1.98 -2.00 6.18
C VAL A 71 1.13 -1.13 7.09
N VAL A 72 1.75 -0.52 8.10
CA VAL A 72 1.09 0.42 9.02
C VAL A 72 1.98 1.62 9.28
N LEU A 73 1.38 2.79 9.47
CA LEU A 73 2.13 4.00 9.82
C LEU A 73 2.79 3.89 11.19
N THR A 74 3.97 4.46 11.32
CA THR A 74 4.63 4.70 12.60
C THR A 74 4.95 6.18 12.75
N LYS A 75 5.40 6.60 13.94
CA LYS A 75 5.76 8.01 14.18
C LYS A 75 6.78 8.53 13.16
N ASN A 76 7.77 7.71 12.81
CA ASN A 76 8.93 8.11 12.02
C ASN A 76 8.97 7.49 10.61
N GLY A 77 7.88 6.89 10.13
CA GLY A 77 7.85 6.20 8.84
C GLY A 77 6.72 5.19 8.81
N PHE A 78 7.03 3.94 8.48
CA PHE A 78 6.06 2.83 8.46
C PHE A 78 6.69 1.52 8.93
N GLU A 79 5.84 0.55 9.27
CA GLU A 79 6.23 -0.81 9.62
C GLU A 79 5.59 -1.77 8.63
N PHE A 80 6.37 -2.71 8.13
CA PHE A 80 5.85 -3.93 7.52
C PHE A 80 5.69 -4.98 8.61
N PHE A 81 4.50 -5.54 8.74
CA PHE A 81 4.21 -6.66 9.63
C PHE A 81 3.87 -7.90 8.81
N ASN A 82 4.42 -9.03 9.23
CA ASN A 82 4.12 -10.34 8.67
C ASN A 82 3.89 -11.31 9.81
N ASP A 83 2.67 -11.30 10.33
CA ASP A 83 2.28 -12.10 11.48
C ASP A 83 1.75 -13.47 11.02
N TRP A 84 2.23 -14.54 11.64
CA TRP A 84 1.83 -15.92 11.40
C TRP A 84 1.49 -16.61 12.73
N MET A 85 0.26 -16.41 13.19
CA MET A 85 -0.24 -16.91 14.47
C MET A 85 0.65 -16.50 15.67
N ARG A 86 1.55 -17.40 16.12
CA ARG A 86 2.46 -17.19 17.27
C ARG A 86 3.89 -16.79 16.86
N ALA A 87 4.19 -16.80 15.56
CA ALA A 87 5.46 -16.40 14.99
C ALA A 87 5.22 -15.26 14.00
N GLY A 88 6.27 -14.52 13.63
CA GLY A 88 6.13 -13.43 12.68
C GLY A 88 7.36 -12.53 12.70
N ASN A 89 7.33 -11.52 11.85
CA ASN A 89 8.32 -10.46 11.89
C ASN A 89 7.68 -9.10 11.65
N LYS A 90 8.35 -8.08 12.20
CA LYS A 90 8.01 -6.68 12.04
C LYS A 90 9.28 -5.93 11.67
N ASN A 91 9.21 -5.16 10.61
CA ASN A 91 10.35 -4.42 10.08
C ASN A 91 9.94 -2.96 9.94
N GLN A 92 10.60 -2.09 10.69
CA GLN A 92 10.36 -0.66 10.63
C GLN A 92 11.25 -0.02 9.58
N PHE A 93 10.65 0.85 8.76
CA PHE A 93 11.31 1.64 7.74
C PHE A 93 11.09 3.12 8.03
N ARG A 94 12.14 3.90 7.81
CA ARG A 94 12.14 5.35 7.86
C ARG A 94 12.60 5.84 6.50
#